data_AF-A0AAW4JMA5-F1
#
_entry.id   AF-A0AAW4JMA5-F1
#
_cell.length_a   1.000
_cell.length_b   1.000
_cell.length_c   1.000
_cell.angle_alpha   90.00
_cell.angle_beta   90.00
_cell.angle_gamma   90.00
#
_symmetry.space_group_name_H-M   'P 1'
#
loop_
_entity.id
_entity.type
_entity.pdbx_description
1 polymer ?
#
loop_
_entity_poly.entity_id
_entity_poly.type
_entity_poly.pdbx_seq_one_letter_code
_entity_poly.pdbx_strand_id
1 'polypeptide(L)'
;MTAIFNPTGPAVAPVPRPAPPQAATPATAPAGAVGPVLELPGDAALVPVNRDGRPVGVFVAAGGRVRYRRVVEPDQLVAAATGAFAVAALTAAVAVWSRRRPPSVGTVTMGPGGWVSLRGVPAPRLRPDHRPWWARLLRARRLVVDR
;
A
#
# COMPACT_ATOMS: atom_id res chain seq x y z
N MET A 1 21.25 -44.80 63.97
CA MET A 1 21.75 -43.85 62.96
C MET A 1 21.06 -44.21 61.66
N THR A 2 20.05 -43.43 61.26
CA THR A 2 19.10 -43.81 60.21
C THR A 2 19.04 -42.67 59.20
N ALA A 3 19.44 -42.94 57.96
CA ALA A 3 19.56 -41.96 56.89
C ALA A 3 18.17 -41.59 56.33
N ILE A 4 17.90 -40.28 56.21
CA ILE A 4 16.69 -39.72 55.63
C ILE A 4 17.00 -39.35 54.18
N PHE A 5 16.23 -39.92 53.24
CA PHE A 5 16.30 -39.64 51.81
C PHE A 5 15.89 -38.20 51.50
N ASN A 6 16.71 -37.53 50.68
CA ASN A 6 16.49 -36.17 50.20
C ASN A 6 15.87 -36.20 48.80
N PRO A 7 14.64 -35.73 48.58
CA PRO A 7 14.01 -35.71 47.25
C PRO A 7 14.40 -34.44 46.49
N THR A 8 15.64 -34.35 45.99
CA THR A 8 16.03 -33.34 45.01
C THR A 8 15.67 -33.83 43.59
N GLY A 9 14.43 -33.60 43.17
CA GLY A 9 14.10 -33.44 41.76
C GLY A 9 14.43 -32.01 41.31
N PRO A 10 14.78 -31.76 40.04
CA PRO A 10 15.08 -30.41 39.58
C PRO A 10 13.84 -29.53 39.71
N ALA A 11 13.96 -28.42 40.45
CA ALA A 11 12.92 -27.42 40.59
C ALA A 11 12.63 -26.78 39.22
N VAL A 12 11.41 -26.94 38.72
CA VAL A 12 10.92 -26.20 37.56
C VAL A 12 10.81 -24.73 37.96
N ALA A 13 11.61 -23.87 37.34
CA ALA A 13 11.52 -22.43 37.54
C ALA A 13 10.16 -21.91 37.01
N PRO A 14 9.45 -21.03 37.74
CA PRO A 14 8.21 -20.45 37.25
C PRO A 14 8.51 -19.55 36.04
N VAL A 15 7.82 -19.82 34.93
CA VAL A 15 7.85 -18.97 33.73
C VAL A 15 7.38 -17.56 34.11
N PRO A 16 8.12 -16.49 33.77
CA PRO A 16 7.68 -15.13 34.06
C PRO A 16 6.36 -14.86 33.31
N ARG A 17 5.31 -14.55 34.08
CA ARG A 17 4.02 -14.13 33.54
C ARG A 17 4.24 -12.87 32.67
N PRO A 18 3.75 -12.83 31.42
CA PRO A 18 3.77 -11.60 30.64
C PRO A 18 3.07 -10.50 31.44
N ALA A 19 3.70 -9.32 31.51
CA ALA A 19 3.08 -8.17 32.13
C ALA A 19 1.69 -7.95 31.48
N PRO A 20 0.63 -7.67 32.25
CA PRO A 20 -0.63 -7.26 31.65
C PRO A 20 -0.34 -6.09 30.71
N PRO A 21 -0.94 -6.06 29.50
CA PRO A 21 -0.77 -4.92 28.61
C PRO A 21 -1.09 -3.67 29.43
N GLN A 22 -0.11 -2.76 29.53
CA GLN A 22 -0.34 -1.44 30.12
C GLN A 22 -1.63 -0.94 29.48
N ALA A 23 -2.67 -0.76 30.30
CA ALA A 23 -3.90 -0.13 29.86
C ALA A 23 -3.46 1.16 29.19
N ALA A 24 -3.61 1.22 27.86
CA ALA A 24 -3.22 2.39 27.10
C ALA A 24 -3.87 3.57 27.81
N THR A 25 -3.06 4.47 28.35
CA THR A 25 -3.54 5.73 28.89
C THR A 25 -4.43 6.31 27.79
N PRO A 26 -5.73 6.55 28.03
CA PRO A 26 -6.60 7.07 26.99
C PRO A 26 -5.95 8.37 26.51
N ALA A 27 -5.49 8.36 25.26
CA ALA A 27 -4.84 9.53 24.68
C ALA A 27 -5.81 10.69 24.86
N THR A 28 -5.38 11.71 25.61
CA THR A 28 -6.17 12.93 25.79
C THR A 28 -6.45 13.48 24.39
N ALA A 29 -7.71 13.40 23.96
CA ALA A 29 -8.09 13.90 22.65
C ALA A 29 -7.69 15.39 22.59
N PRO A 30 -7.02 15.84 21.52
CA PRO A 30 -6.62 17.23 21.43
C PRO A 30 -7.85 18.13 21.56
N ALA A 31 -7.71 19.23 22.31
CA ALA A 31 -8.79 20.21 22.46
C ALA A 31 -9.26 20.65 21.06
N GLY A 32 -10.53 20.36 20.73
CA GLY A 32 -11.11 20.60 19.40
C GLY A 32 -11.35 19.35 18.54
N ALA A 33 -10.95 18.15 18.99
CA ALA A 33 -11.29 16.90 18.30
C ALA A 33 -12.79 16.55 18.39
N VAL A 34 -13.47 17.06 19.41
CA VAL A 34 -14.90 16.86 19.67
C VAL A 34 -15.57 18.22 19.61
N GLY A 35 -16.50 18.39 18.68
CA GLY A 35 -17.26 19.63 18.51
C GLY A 35 -18.45 19.73 19.46
N PRO A 36 -19.18 20.85 19.41
CA PRO A 36 -20.29 21.11 20.33
C PRO A 36 -21.39 20.05 20.17
N VAL A 37 -22.03 19.69 21.29
CA VAL A 37 -23.20 18.83 21.29
C VAL A 37 -24.33 19.58 20.58
N LEU A 38 -24.84 19.01 19.49
CA LEU A 38 -25.97 19.51 18.75
C LEU A 38 -27.19 18.67 19.15
N GLU A 39 -28.14 19.28 19.85
CA GLU A 39 -29.41 18.62 20.19
C GLU A 39 -30.34 18.62 18.98
N LEU A 40 -30.97 17.47 18.71
CA LEU A 40 -31.96 17.29 17.67
C LEU A 40 -33.35 17.11 18.28
N PRO A 41 -34.41 17.41 17.50
CA PRO A 41 -35.77 17.11 17.91
C PRO A 41 -35.94 15.61 18.24
N GLY A 42 -36.37 15.34 19.49
CA GLY A 42 -36.60 14.01 20.02
C GLY A 42 -35.34 13.33 20.54
N ASP A 43 -35.03 13.48 21.84
CA ASP A 43 -34.02 12.76 22.66
C ASP A 43 -32.72 12.31 21.95
N ALA A 44 -32.30 13.07 20.94
CA ALA A 44 -31.18 12.74 20.08
C ALA A 44 -30.15 13.86 20.14
N ALA A 45 -28.90 13.52 20.38
CA ALA A 45 -27.77 14.44 20.38
C ALA A 45 -26.72 13.97 19.38
N LEU A 46 -26.20 14.91 18.60
CA LEU A 46 -25.08 14.71 17.70
C LEU A 46 -23.84 15.35 18.30
N VAL A 47 -22.74 14.60 18.35
CA VAL A 47 -21.44 15.10 18.76
C VAL A 47 -20.48 14.94 17.58
N PRO A 48 -20.18 16.03 16.83
CA PRO A 48 -19.29 15.96 15.69
C PRO A 48 -17.86 15.68 16.15
N VAL A 49 -17.16 14.85 15.39
CA VAL A 49 -15.74 14.53 15.60
C VAL A 49 -14.95 15.16 14.48
N ASN A 50 -14.10 16.10 14.84
CA ASN A 50 -13.23 16.81 13.90
C ASN A 50 -11.80 16.29 14.02
N ARG A 51 -11.09 16.25 12.90
CA ARG A 51 -9.65 16.05 12.84
C ARG A 51 -9.07 17.15 11.97
N ASP A 52 -8.15 17.93 12.51
CA ASP A 52 -7.50 19.04 11.81
C ASP A 52 -8.52 20.04 11.20
N GLY A 53 -9.61 20.30 11.92
CA GLY A 53 -10.70 21.18 11.46
C GLY A 53 -11.67 20.59 10.43
N ARG A 54 -11.50 19.31 10.04
CA ARG A 54 -12.42 18.60 9.14
C ARG A 54 -13.32 17.60 9.88
N PRO A 55 -14.62 17.51 9.56
CA PRO A 55 -15.52 16.52 10.15
C PRO A 55 -15.18 15.11 9.64
N VAL A 56 -14.78 14.22 10.54
CA VAL A 56 -14.45 12.81 10.23
C VAL A 56 -15.61 11.88 10.54
N GLY A 57 -16.46 12.28 11.47
CA GLY A 57 -17.59 11.48 11.92
C GLY A 57 -18.48 12.24 12.89
N VAL A 58 -19.52 11.56 13.34
CA VAL A 58 -20.45 12.07 14.34
C VAL A 58 -20.85 10.93 15.27
N PHE A 59 -20.85 11.18 16.57
CA PHE A 59 -21.53 10.30 17.52
C PHE A 59 -23.00 10.70 17.58
N VAL A 60 -23.88 9.73 17.37
CA VAL A 60 -25.32 9.87 17.51
C VAL A 60 -25.72 9.23 18.83
N ALA A 61 -26.10 10.03 19.81
CA ALA A 61 -26.71 9.58 21.04
C ALA A 61 -28.23 9.67 20.87
N ALA A 62 -28.95 8.56 20.92
CA ALA A 62 -30.42 8.54 20.84
C ALA A 62 -30.98 7.37 21.65
N GLY A 63 -32.03 7.60 22.44
CA GLY A 63 -32.68 6.55 23.23
C GLY A 63 -31.72 5.77 24.14
N GLY A 64 -30.77 6.47 24.78
CA GLY A 64 -29.75 5.89 25.65
C GLY A 64 -28.62 5.12 24.94
N ARG A 65 -28.56 5.12 23.61
CA ARG A 65 -27.51 4.45 22.83
C ARG A 65 -26.64 5.45 22.09
N VAL A 66 -25.33 5.23 22.09
CA VAL A 66 -24.37 6.01 21.32
C VAL A 66 -23.87 5.19 20.14
N ARG A 67 -23.98 5.73 18.91
CA ARG A 67 -23.46 5.11 17.68
C ARG A 67 -22.56 6.08 16.94
N TYR A 68 -21.37 5.61 16.54
CA TYR A 68 -20.50 6.37 15.67
C TYR A 68 -20.92 6.21 14.21
N ARG A 69 -21.07 7.33 13.49
CA ARG A 69 -21.32 7.36 12.06
C ARG A 69 -20.21 8.14 11.36
N ARG A 70 -19.50 7.48 10.44
CA ARG A 70 -18.43 8.13 9.67
C ARG A 70 -19.02 9.06 8.63
N VAL A 71 -18.44 10.26 8.49
CA VAL A 71 -18.74 11.17 7.38
C VAL A 71 -17.81 10.76 6.23
N VAL A 72 -18.38 10.30 5.12
CA VAL A 72 -17.63 10.01 3.90
C VAL A 72 -17.90 11.14 2.93
N GLU A 73 -16.85 11.83 2.49
CA GLU A 73 -16.94 12.90 1.51
C GLU A 73 -17.18 12.25 0.12
N PRO A 74 -18.36 12.39 -0.48
CA PRO A 74 -18.71 11.68 -1.71
C PRO A 74 -17.80 12.08 -2.87
N ASP A 75 -17.41 13.36 -2.92
CA ASP A 75 -16.51 13.87 -3.95
C ASP A 75 -15.11 13.24 -3.86
N GLN A 76 -14.63 13.01 -2.63
CA GLN A 76 -13.34 12.34 -2.42
C GLN A 76 -13.42 10.87 -2.85
N LEU A 77 -14.55 10.19 -2.60
CA LEU A 77 -14.75 8.82 -3.03
C LEU A 77 -14.83 8.73 -4.56
N VAL A 78 -15.56 9.65 -5.20
CA VAL A 78 -15.65 9.74 -6.66
C VAL A 78 -14.27 10.02 -7.25
N ALA A 79 -13.54 11.01 -6.73
CA ALA A 79 -12.19 11.33 -7.21
C ALA A 79 -11.23 10.14 -7.06
N ALA A 80 -11.26 9.44 -5.93
CA ALA A 80 -10.44 8.25 -5.70
C ALA A 80 -10.83 7.10 -6.66
N ALA A 81 -12.13 6.86 -6.85
CA ALA A 81 -12.62 5.84 -7.78
C ALA A 81 -12.26 6.16 -9.24
N THR A 82 -12.42 7.42 -9.67
CA THR A 82 -12.01 7.88 -10.99
C THR A 82 -10.51 7.74 -11.20
N GLY A 83 -9.70 8.11 -10.21
CA GLY A 83 -8.25 7.94 -10.26
C GLY A 83 -7.83 6.47 -10.38
N ALA A 84 -8.40 5.60 -9.55
CA ALA A 84 -8.14 4.16 -9.62
C ALA A 84 -8.55 3.56 -10.97
N PHE A 85 -9.71 3.95 -11.50
CA PHE A 85 -10.20 3.50 -12.80
C PHE A 85 -9.28 3.97 -13.94
N ALA A 86 -8.84 5.23 -13.93
CA ALA A 86 -7.94 5.77 -14.95
C ALA A 86 -6.61 4.99 -15.00
N VAL A 87 -6.03 4.66 -13.84
CA VAL A 87 -4.79 3.86 -13.76
C VAL A 87 -5.02 2.44 -14.26
N ALA A 88 -6.13 1.80 -13.88
CA ALA A 88 -6.48 0.47 -14.36
C ALA A 88 -6.69 0.44 -15.89
N ALA A 89 -7.38 1.43 -16.44
CA ALA A 89 -7.60 1.55 -17.88
C ALA A 89 -6.27 1.76 -18.64
N LEU A 90 -5.39 2.63 -18.14
CA LEU A 90 -4.08 2.88 -18.75
C LEU A 90 -3.20 1.62 -18.75
N THR A 91 -3.11 0.93 -17.61
CA THR A 91 -2.33 -0.30 -17.49
C THR A 91 -2.87 -1.40 -18.40
N ALA A 92 -4.18 -1.56 -18.50
CA ALA A 92 -4.81 -2.49 -19.44
C ALA A 92 -4.50 -2.13 -20.90
N ALA A 93 -4.59 -0.84 -21.26
CA ALA A 93 -4.26 -0.38 -22.61
C ALA A 93 -2.79 -0.65 -22.98
N VAL A 94 -1.86 -0.38 -22.06
CA VAL A 94 -0.43 -0.68 -22.23
C VAL A 94 -0.21 -2.19 -22.37
N ALA A 95 -0.86 -3.01 -21.55
CA ALA A 95 -0.76 -4.46 -21.65
C ALA A 95 -1.27 -4.98 -23.01
N VAL A 96 -2.42 -4.50 -23.48
CA VAL A 96 -2.97 -4.87 -24.80
C VAL A 96 -2.04 -4.40 -25.93
N TRP A 97 -1.55 -3.16 -25.86
CA TRP A 97 -0.60 -2.64 -26.84
C TRP A 97 0.67 -3.50 -26.89
N SER A 98 1.23 -3.81 -25.71
CA SER A 98 2.47 -4.60 -25.62
C SER A 98 2.33 -5.98 -26.26
N ARG A 99 1.16 -6.64 -26.09
CA ARG A 99 0.85 -7.93 -26.72
C ARG A 99 0.73 -7.85 -28.24
N ARG A 100 0.30 -6.70 -28.78
CA ARG A 100 0.23 -6.49 -30.24
C ARG A 100 1.59 -6.25 -30.88
N ARG A 101 2.62 -5.91 -30.10
CA ARG A 101 3.98 -5.78 -30.62
C ARG A 101 4.70 -7.12 -30.46
N PRO A 102 5.03 -7.82 -31.56
CA PRO A 102 5.82 -9.03 -31.47
C PRO A 102 7.14 -8.70 -30.78
N PRO A 103 7.66 -9.60 -29.92
CA PRO A 103 8.98 -9.42 -29.32
C PRO A 103 10.00 -9.25 -30.44
N SER A 104 10.80 -8.18 -30.38
CA SER A 104 11.81 -7.88 -31.41
C SER A 104 13.00 -8.86 -31.37
N VAL A 105 13.05 -9.71 -30.35
CA VAL A 105 14.09 -10.71 -30.13
C VAL A 105 13.40 -12.08 -30.09
N GLY A 106 13.77 -12.95 -31.04
CA GLY A 106 13.30 -14.34 -31.07
C GLY A 106 13.89 -15.19 -29.95
N THR A 107 13.75 -16.51 -30.06
CA THR A 107 14.30 -17.45 -29.07
C THR A 107 15.80 -17.29 -28.90
N VAL A 108 16.21 -17.06 -27.65
CA VAL A 108 17.61 -16.97 -27.23
C VAL A 108 18.08 -18.38 -26.90
N THR A 109 19.00 -18.93 -27.68
CA THR A 109 19.57 -20.26 -27.40
C THR A 109 21.02 -20.13 -26.98
N MET A 110 21.39 -20.82 -25.90
CA MET A 110 22.77 -20.91 -25.43
C MET A 110 23.43 -22.12 -26.07
N GLY A 111 24.56 -21.93 -26.74
CA GLY A 111 25.36 -23.01 -27.32
C GLY A 111 26.24 -23.71 -26.26
N PRO A 112 26.70 -24.95 -26.52
CA PRO A 112 27.68 -25.61 -25.68
C PRO A 112 28.99 -24.80 -25.74
N GLY A 113 29.35 -24.17 -24.62
CA GLY A 113 30.44 -23.19 -24.53
C GLY A 113 30.03 -21.78 -24.10
N GLY A 114 28.74 -21.53 -23.83
CA GLY A 114 28.27 -20.28 -23.21
C GLY A 114 27.96 -19.13 -24.19
N TRP A 115 28.11 -19.37 -25.49
CA TRP A 115 27.73 -18.39 -26.51
C TRP A 115 26.21 -18.27 -26.62
N VAL A 116 25.70 -17.05 -26.82
CA VAL A 116 24.28 -16.77 -26.97
C VAL A 116 23.98 -16.52 -28.45
N SER A 117 23.19 -17.38 -29.08
CA SER A 117 22.73 -17.17 -30.46
C SER A 117 21.28 -16.67 -30.48
N LEU A 118 21.06 -15.53 -31.13
CA LEU A 118 19.74 -14.95 -31.36
C LEU A 118 19.22 -15.43 -32.70
N ARG A 119 18.22 -16.32 -32.72
CA ARG A 119 17.66 -16.83 -33.99
C ARG A 119 16.43 -16.01 -34.40
N GLY A 120 16.37 -15.58 -35.66
CA GLY A 120 15.24 -14.80 -36.20
C GLY A 120 15.28 -13.28 -35.94
N VAL A 121 16.41 -12.76 -35.46
CA VAL A 121 16.59 -11.31 -35.23
C VAL A 121 17.27 -10.67 -36.44
N PRO A 122 16.63 -9.72 -37.15
CA PRO A 122 17.31 -8.99 -38.20
C PRO A 122 18.51 -8.23 -37.61
N ALA A 123 19.65 -8.27 -38.30
CA ALA A 123 20.85 -7.57 -37.85
C ALA A 123 20.52 -6.10 -37.52
N PRO A 124 20.88 -5.60 -36.33
CA PRO A 124 20.57 -4.23 -35.95
C PRO A 124 21.20 -3.29 -36.97
N ARG A 125 20.37 -2.44 -37.59
CA ARG A 125 20.86 -1.44 -38.54
C ARG A 125 21.82 -0.52 -37.81
N LEU A 126 23.09 -0.52 -38.23
CA LEU A 126 24.17 0.31 -37.66
C LEU A 126 23.86 1.82 -37.72
N ARG A 127 22.89 2.22 -38.55
CA ARG A 127 22.27 3.54 -38.55
C ARG A 127 20.75 3.39 -38.54
N PRO A 128 20.07 3.63 -37.40
CA PRO A 128 18.64 3.91 -37.45
C PRO A 128 18.46 5.29 -38.10
N ASP A 129 17.84 5.32 -39.28
CA ASP A 129 17.56 6.54 -40.05
C ASP A 129 16.63 7.52 -39.30
N HIS A 130 15.98 7.06 -38.23
CA HIS A 130 15.06 7.89 -37.45
C HIS A 130 15.29 7.77 -35.94
N ARG A 131 15.41 8.93 -35.29
CA ARG A 131 15.55 9.01 -33.83
C ARG A 131 14.18 8.78 -33.20
N PRO A 132 14.01 7.73 -32.37
CA PRO A 132 12.73 7.46 -31.75
C PRO A 132 12.35 8.63 -30.83
N TRP A 133 11.06 8.96 -30.79
CA TRP A 133 10.54 10.13 -30.08
C TRP A 133 10.91 10.13 -28.59
N TRP A 134 10.92 8.96 -27.94
CA TRP A 134 11.33 8.81 -26.54
C TRP A 134 12.80 9.21 -26.34
N ALA A 135 13.68 8.95 -27.31
CA ALA A 135 15.09 9.32 -27.21
C ALA A 135 15.30 10.83 -27.36
N ARG A 136 14.38 11.54 -28.03
CA ARG A 136 14.34 13.00 -28.03
C ARG A 136 13.85 13.53 -26.68
N LEU A 137 12.78 12.94 -26.15
CA LEU A 137 12.19 13.30 -24.86
C LEU A 137 13.17 13.09 -23.70
N LEU A 138 13.85 11.95 -23.67
CA LEU A 138 14.83 11.59 -22.64
C LEU A 138 16.22 12.19 -22.90
N ARG A 139 16.40 12.99 -23.96
CA ARG A 139 17.69 13.53 -24.39
C ARG A 139 18.83 12.49 -24.43
N ALA A 140 18.51 11.23 -24.71
CA ALA A 140 19.49 10.16 -24.71
C ALA A 140 20.58 10.44 -25.76
N ARG A 141 21.85 10.52 -25.32
CA ARG A 141 23.01 10.72 -26.20
C ARG A 141 23.46 9.37 -26.76
N ARG A 142 23.94 9.35 -28.01
CA ARG A 142 24.54 8.14 -28.59
C ARG A 142 25.87 7.88 -27.90
N LEU A 143 26.10 6.63 -27.49
CA LEU A 143 27.42 6.14 -27.16
C LEU A 143 28.17 5.96 -28.48
N VAL A 144 29.12 6.85 -28.76
CA VAL A 144 30.06 6.70 -29.86
C VAL A 144 31.17 5.79 -29.34
N VAL A 145 31.28 4.59 -29.91
CA VAL A 145 32.45 3.73 -29.68
C VAL A 145 33.54 4.25 -30.59
N ASP A 146 34.55 4.89 -30.00
CA ASP A 146 35.76 5.27 -30.72
C ASP A 146 36.49 3.99 -31.15
N ARG A 147 37.05 4.02 -32.37
CA ARG A 147 37.66 2.86 -33.01
C ARG A 147 39.16 2.98 -33.03
#